data_AF-A0AA97L238-F1
#
_entry.id   AF-A0AA97L238-F1
#
_cell.length_a   1.000
_cell.length_b   1.000
_cell.length_c   1.000
_cell.angle_alpha   90.00
_cell.angle_beta   90.00
_cell.angle_gamma   90.00
#
_symmetry.space_group_name_H-M   'P 1'
#
loop_
_entity.id
_entity.type
_entity.pdbx_description
1 polymer ?
#
loop_
_entity_poly.entity_id
_entity_poly.type
_entity_poly.pdbx_seq_one_letter_code
_entity_poly.pdbx_strand_id
1 'polypeptide(L)'
;MKMSREAISLCALNKTLNRVEHKLQNIKAQFTVLDSSIQKLSENFECQSTTLENQMDQNEIWISLLEDRFTSVEINLFYSYICETIHYLHSQVLEKLPDLVRALPTLSSVLRKKGKNQRIRLAWESVLEMLGLQEGNVKALCAFFIAHSSDACYYPINQRQNYSTNISSIIMKVVKNQLLQHSLLSAVHVVEHGKAWEAFLDQKAL
;
A
#
# COMPACT_ATOMS: atom_id res chain seq x y z
N MET A 1 12.84 -79.11 -28.00
CA MET A 1 13.05 -77.81 -28.70
C MET A 1 11.87 -76.82 -28.61
N LYS A 2 10.61 -77.24 -28.37
CA LYS A 2 9.45 -76.33 -28.26
C LYS A 2 9.45 -75.48 -26.97
N MET A 3 9.66 -76.13 -25.80
CA MET A 3 9.69 -75.46 -24.49
C MET A 3 10.82 -74.42 -24.35
N SER A 4 11.97 -74.61 -25.01
CA SER A 4 13.07 -73.65 -24.95
C SER A 4 12.76 -72.37 -25.75
N ARG A 5 12.00 -72.45 -26.85
CA ARG A 5 11.55 -71.26 -27.61
C ARG A 5 10.48 -70.46 -26.86
N GLU A 6 9.56 -71.12 -26.19
CA GLU A 6 8.53 -70.48 -25.36
C GLU A 6 9.14 -69.75 -24.16
N ALA A 7 10.13 -70.36 -23.49
CA ALA A 7 10.88 -69.73 -22.40
C ALA A 7 11.67 -68.49 -22.87
N ILE A 8 12.29 -68.54 -24.06
CA ILE A 8 13.00 -67.40 -24.66
C ILE A 8 12.00 -66.28 -25.04
N SER A 9 10.82 -66.62 -25.54
CA SER A 9 9.73 -65.69 -25.88
C SER A 9 9.17 -64.96 -24.64
N LEU A 10 8.92 -65.69 -23.55
CA LEU A 10 8.47 -65.12 -22.28
C LEU A 10 9.52 -64.20 -21.65
N CYS A 11 10.80 -64.55 -21.74
CA CYS A 11 11.88 -63.69 -21.25
C CYS A 11 11.97 -62.36 -22.04
N ALA A 12 11.79 -62.41 -23.36
CA ALA A 12 11.76 -61.22 -24.21
C ALA A 12 10.53 -60.33 -23.94
N LEU A 13 9.36 -60.94 -23.72
CA LEU A 13 8.15 -60.23 -23.34
C LEU A 13 8.32 -59.50 -21.99
N ASN A 14 8.86 -60.20 -20.98
CA ASN A 14 9.07 -59.62 -19.65
C ASN A 14 10.05 -58.43 -19.68
N LYS A 15 11.14 -58.52 -20.47
CA LYS A 15 12.05 -57.39 -20.70
C LYS A 15 11.34 -56.20 -21.34
N THR A 16 10.43 -56.46 -22.27
CA THR A 16 9.67 -55.40 -22.95
C THR A 16 8.68 -54.74 -21.99
N LEU A 17 8.00 -55.52 -21.15
CA LEU A 17 7.08 -55.04 -20.13
C LEU A 17 7.79 -54.15 -19.11
N ASN A 18 8.92 -54.61 -18.56
CA ASN A 18 9.73 -53.82 -17.62
C ASN A 18 10.22 -52.51 -18.24
N ARG A 19 10.59 -52.51 -19.53
CA ARG A 19 10.98 -51.29 -20.25
C ARG A 19 9.81 -50.32 -20.38
N VAL A 20 8.61 -50.82 -20.67
CA VAL A 20 7.39 -49.99 -20.76
C VAL A 20 7.02 -49.44 -19.38
N GLU A 21 7.09 -50.25 -18.33
CA GLU A 21 6.82 -49.84 -16.96
C GLU A 21 7.78 -48.73 -16.51
N HIS A 22 9.09 -48.89 -16.74
CA HIS A 22 10.06 -47.85 -16.45
C HIS A 22 9.78 -46.55 -17.21
N LYS A 23 9.39 -46.62 -18.49
CA LYS A 23 9.00 -45.44 -19.27
C LYS A 23 7.76 -44.78 -18.68
N LEU A 24 6.76 -45.56 -18.26
CA LEU A 24 5.52 -45.06 -17.69
C LEU A 24 5.76 -44.37 -16.33
N GLN A 25 6.62 -44.96 -15.49
CA GLN A 25 7.06 -44.35 -14.24
C GLN A 25 7.84 -43.05 -14.47
N ASN A 26 8.72 -43.01 -15.48
CA ASN A 26 9.45 -41.79 -15.84
C ASN A 26 8.51 -40.68 -16.34
N ILE A 27 7.53 -41.03 -17.18
CA ILE A 27 6.49 -40.09 -17.64
C ILE A 27 5.68 -39.58 -16.45
N LYS A 28 5.29 -40.46 -15.51
CA LYS A 28 4.57 -40.07 -14.30
C LYS A 28 5.37 -39.08 -13.45
N ALA A 29 6.67 -39.34 -13.25
CA ALA A 29 7.55 -38.42 -12.54
C ALA A 29 7.64 -37.06 -13.25
N GLN A 30 7.76 -37.05 -14.59
CA GLN A 30 7.74 -35.81 -15.36
C GLN A 30 6.42 -35.04 -15.23
N PHE A 31 5.27 -35.73 -15.23
CA PHE A 31 3.98 -35.09 -14.98
C PHE A 31 3.90 -34.46 -13.59
N THR A 32 4.42 -35.12 -12.55
CA THR A 32 4.43 -34.53 -11.19
C THR A 32 5.30 -33.29 -11.09
N VAL A 33 6.44 -33.27 -11.79
CA VAL A 33 7.30 -32.07 -11.86
C VAL A 33 6.60 -30.95 -12.64
N LEU A 34 5.93 -31.28 -13.74
CA LEU A 34 5.17 -30.31 -14.53
C LEU A 34 4.03 -29.70 -13.71
N ASP A 35 3.27 -30.52 -12.99
CA ASP A 35 2.17 -30.09 -12.13
C ASP A 35 2.64 -29.13 -11.02
N SER A 36 3.74 -29.48 -10.34
CA SER A 36 4.38 -28.58 -9.37
C SER A 36 4.87 -27.28 -10.00
N SER A 37 5.38 -27.33 -11.24
CA SER A 37 5.85 -26.15 -11.96
C SER A 37 4.69 -25.24 -12.36
N ILE A 38 3.56 -25.80 -12.79
CA ILE A 38 2.33 -25.08 -13.09
C ILE A 38 1.83 -24.38 -11.83
N GLN A 39 1.78 -25.08 -10.69
CA GLN A 39 1.32 -24.48 -9.43
C GLN A 39 2.18 -23.28 -9.02
N LYS A 40 3.51 -23.42 -9.05
CA LYS A 40 4.44 -22.31 -8.74
C LYS A 40 4.28 -21.15 -9.71
N LEU A 41 4.05 -21.43 -10.99
CA LEU A 41 3.86 -20.41 -12.00
C LEU A 41 2.55 -19.63 -11.74
N SER A 42 1.46 -20.32 -11.40
CA SER A 42 0.19 -19.70 -11.01
C SER A 42 0.34 -18.80 -9.78
N GLU A 43 0.99 -19.29 -8.72
CA GLU A 43 1.25 -18.50 -7.51
C GLU A 43 2.07 -17.23 -7.82
N ASN A 44 3.07 -17.34 -8.70
CA ASN A 44 3.85 -16.19 -9.14
C ASN A 44 3.02 -15.18 -9.95
N PHE A 45 2.18 -15.65 -10.86
CA PHE A 45 1.32 -14.76 -11.65
C PHE A 45 0.30 -14.03 -10.79
N GLU A 46 -0.28 -14.69 -9.79
CA GLU A 46 -1.22 -14.07 -8.87
C GLU A 46 -0.54 -13.00 -7.99
N CYS A 47 0.67 -13.28 -7.51
CA CYS A 47 1.50 -12.29 -6.81
C CYS A 47 1.86 -11.09 -7.71
N GLN A 48 2.14 -11.34 -9.00
CA GLN A 48 2.43 -10.27 -9.96
C GLN A 48 1.19 -9.45 -10.31
N SER A 49 0.04 -10.10 -10.48
CA SER A 49 -1.25 -9.45 -10.76
C SER A 49 -1.60 -8.47 -9.64
N THR A 50 -1.54 -8.93 -8.39
CA THR A 50 -1.79 -8.07 -7.22
C THR A 50 -0.78 -6.92 -7.12
N THR A 51 0.49 -7.15 -7.50
CA THR A 51 1.50 -6.07 -7.55
C THR A 51 1.17 -5.04 -8.64
N LEU A 52 0.74 -5.49 -9.81
CA LEU A 52 0.39 -4.62 -10.94
C LEU A 52 -0.87 -3.79 -10.67
N GLU A 53 -1.91 -4.38 -10.08
CA GLU A 53 -3.12 -3.66 -9.66
C GLU A 53 -2.76 -2.54 -8.67
N ASN A 54 -1.96 -2.86 -7.64
CA ASN A 54 -1.46 -1.85 -6.70
C ASN A 54 -0.65 -0.73 -7.37
N GLN A 55 0.10 -1.04 -8.44
CA GLN A 55 0.82 -0.02 -9.22
C GLN A 55 -0.10 0.82 -10.10
N MET A 56 -1.15 0.23 -10.66
CA MET A 56 -2.15 0.94 -11.45
C MET A 56 -2.90 1.98 -10.61
N ASP A 57 -3.34 1.61 -9.41
CA ASP A 57 -3.99 2.54 -8.48
C ASP A 57 -3.07 3.73 -8.12
N GLN A 58 -1.77 3.48 -7.94
CA GLN A 58 -0.80 4.56 -7.70
C GLN A 58 -0.61 5.44 -8.94
N ASN A 59 -0.51 4.85 -10.12
CA ASN A 59 -0.36 5.59 -11.37
C ASN A 59 -1.58 6.46 -11.66
N GLU A 60 -2.79 6.01 -11.33
CA GLU A 60 -4.01 6.80 -11.49
C GLU A 60 -3.98 8.08 -10.66
N ILE A 61 -3.47 8.03 -9.43
CA ILE A 61 -3.31 9.23 -8.58
C ILE A 61 -2.33 10.22 -9.22
N TRP A 62 -1.17 9.74 -9.67
CA TRP A 62 -0.16 10.61 -10.31
C TRP A 62 -0.69 11.23 -11.61
N ILE A 63 -1.43 10.46 -12.42
CA ILE A 63 -2.08 10.97 -13.63
C ILE A 63 -3.10 12.05 -13.26
N SER A 64 -3.99 11.79 -12.28
CA SER A 64 -4.97 12.78 -11.84
C SER A 64 -4.31 14.05 -11.32
N LEU A 65 -3.21 13.96 -10.55
CA LEU A 65 -2.50 15.14 -10.04
C LEU A 65 -1.87 15.98 -11.15
N LEU A 66 -1.44 15.35 -12.24
CA LEU A 66 -0.86 16.03 -13.40
C LEU A 66 -1.93 16.58 -14.35
N GLU A 67 -3.09 15.94 -14.44
CA GLU A 67 -4.20 16.35 -15.31
C GLU A 67 -5.16 17.35 -14.63
N ASP A 68 -5.29 17.30 -13.30
CA ASP A 68 -6.16 18.20 -12.55
C ASP A 68 -5.62 19.64 -12.59
N ARG A 69 -6.40 20.51 -13.19
CA ARG A 69 -6.12 21.96 -13.27
C ARG A 69 -6.55 22.66 -11.99
N PHE A 70 -5.88 22.37 -10.89
CA PHE A 70 -6.08 23.12 -9.65
C PHE A 70 -5.55 24.56 -9.80
N THR A 71 -6.28 25.50 -9.24
CA THR A 71 -5.80 26.88 -9.06
C THR A 71 -4.71 26.91 -7.99
N SER A 72 -3.85 27.94 -8.02
CA SER A 72 -2.83 28.13 -6.98
C SER A 72 -3.43 28.23 -5.57
N VAL A 73 -4.62 28.82 -5.42
CA VAL A 73 -5.33 28.91 -4.14
C VAL A 73 -5.77 27.53 -3.65
N GLU A 74 -6.34 26.70 -4.53
CA GLU A 74 -6.72 25.32 -4.19
C GLU A 74 -5.51 24.48 -3.81
N ILE A 75 -4.42 24.58 -4.59
CA ILE A 75 -3.15 23.89 -4.30
C ILE A 75 -2.64 24.29 -2.90
N ASN A 76 -2.57 25.60 -2.62
CA ASN A 76 -2.08 26.10 -1.34
C ASN A 76 -2.96 25.65 -0.17
N LEU A 77 -4.29 25.66 -0.34
CA LEU A 77 -5.22 25.17 0.68
C LEU A 77 -5.02 23.68 0.96
N PHE A 78 -5.05 22.83 -0.06
CA PHE A 78 -4.88 21.38 0.09
C PHE A 78 -3.51 21.04 0.66
N TYR A 79 -2.45 21.68 0.15
CA TYR A 79 -1.09 21.54 0.65
C TYR A 79 -0.99 21.86 2.14
N SER A 80 -1.67 22.91 2.60
CA SER A 80 -1.66 23.32 4.00
C SER A 80 -2.33 22.29 4.91
N TYR A 81 -3.48 21.74 4.50
CA TYR A 81 -4.12 20.63 5.23
C TYR A 81 -3.23 19.39 5.26
N ILE A 82 -2.62 19.03 4.12
CA ILE A 82 -1.69 17.90 4.03
C ILE A 82 -0.49 18.08 4.97
N CYS A 83 0.11 19.27 5.02
CA CYS A 83 1.24 19.55 5.91
C CYS A 83 0.86 19.33 7.39
N GLU A 84 -0.28 19.86 7.81
CA GLU A 84 -0.78 19.68 9.18
C GLU A 84 -1.08 18.21 9.47
N THR A 85 -1.72 17.49 8.54
CA THR A 85 -2.02 16.06 8.71
C THR A 85 -0.74 15.22 8.80
N ILE A 86 0.25 15.46 7.93
CA ILE A 86 1.55 14.78 7.94
C ILE A 86 2.28 15.04 9.26
N HIS A 87 2.26 16.30 9.73
CA HIS A 87 2.88 16.68 10.99
C HIS A 87 2.19 15.99 12.17
N TYR A 88 0.87 16.08 12.27
CA TYR A 88 0.10 15.46 13.34
C TYR A 88 0.26 13.94 13.37
N LEU A 89 0.18 13.29 12.20
CA LEU A 89 0.41 11.86 12.05
C LEU A 89 1.81 11.45 12.54
N HIS A 90 2.85 12.23 12.21
CA HIS A 90 4.21 11.99 12.68
C HIS A 90 4.33 12.15 14.19
N SER A 91 3.79 13.21 14.77
CA SER A 91 3.80 13.47 16.22
C SER A 91 3.10 12.34 16.98
N GLN A 92 1.93 11.91 16.55
CA GLN A 92 1.18 10.82 17.18
C GLN A 92 1.92 9.46 17.15
N VAL A 93 2.68 9.19 16.08
CA VAL A 93 3.55 8.00 16.01
C VAL A 93 4.71 8.11 17.00
N LEU A 94 5.29 9.30 17.16
CA LEU A 94 6.38 9.54 18.11
C LEU A 94 5.93 9.46 19.56
N GLU A 95 4.72 9.92 19.88
CA GLU A 95 4.13 9.77 21.22
C GLU A 95 4.01 8.30 21.64
N LYS A 96 3.69 7.40 20.70
CA LYS A 96 3.66 5.95 20.95
C LYS A 96 5.05 5.31 21.01
N LEU A 97 6.09 5.98 20.53
CA LEU A 97 7.47 5.46 20.43
C LEU A 97 8.50 6.49 20.91
N PRO A 98 8.43 6.92 22.18
CA PRO A 98 9.27 7.99 22.71
C PRO A 98 10.77 7.65 22.69
N ASP A 99 11.11 6.36 22.78
CA ASP A 99 12.48 5.85 22.69
C ASP A 99 13.09 5.96 21.28
N LEU A 100 12.26 6.13 20.24
CA LEU A 100 12.68 6.14 18.84
C LEU A 100 12.63 7.53 18.18
N VAL A 101 12.33 8.59 18.93
CA VAL A 101 12.23 9.98 18.41
C VAL A 101 13.46 10.39 17.59
N ARG A 102 14.67 10.15 18.11
CA ARG A 102 15.92 10.47 17.40
C ARG A 102 16.11 9.64 16.13
N ALA A 103 15.60 8.41 16.12
CA ALA A 103 15.69 7.51 14.99
C ALA A 103 14.60 7.79 13.93
N LEU A 104 13.57 8.55 14.28
CA LEU A 104 12.39 8.82 13.45
C LEU A 104 12.14 10.34 13.27
N PRO A 105 13.11 11.09 12.71
CA PRO A 105 13.01 12.56 12.64
C PRO A 105 11.89 13.07 11.72
N THR A 106 11.36 12.24 10.83
CA THR A 106 10.36 12.63 9.82
C THR A 106 9.35 11.51 9.55
N LEU A 107 8.19 11.84 8.98
CA LEU A 107 7.24 10.84 8.49
C LEU A 107 7.90 9.87 7.48
N SER A 108 8.76 10.37 6.59
CA SER A 108 9.49 9.51 5.63
C SER A 108 10.37 8.46 6.31
N SER A 109 10.96 8.80 7.45
CA SER A 109 11.76 7.85 8.24
C SER A 109 10.90 6.76 8.89
N VAL A 110 9.67 7.08 9.32
CA VAL A 110 8.65 6.12 9.78
C VAL A 110 8.27 5.19 8.65
N LEU A 111 7.86 5.73 7.49
CA LEU A 111 7.42 4.96 6.32
C LEU A 111 8.52 4.00 5.82
N ARG A 112 9.78 4.42 5.85
CA ARG A 112 10.92 3.58 5.45
C ARG A 112 11.20 2.46 6.44
N LYS A 113 11.02 2.71 7.74
CA LYS A 113 11.40 1.76 8.81
C LYS A 113 10.26 0.84 9.23
N LYS A 114 8.99 1.21 9.00
CA LYS A 114 7.81 0.39 9.38
C LYS A 114 7.82 -0.99 8.73
N GLY A 115 8.34 -1.12 7.51
CA GLY A 115 8.46 -2.41 6.82
C GLY A 115 9.48 -3.38 7.45
N LYS A 116 10.41 -2.88 8.28
CA LYS A 116 11.49 -3.66 8.88
C LYS A 116 11.41 -3.77 10.40
N ASN A 117 10.57 -2.96 11.05
CA ASN A 117 10.47 -2.90 12.50
C ASN A 117 9.01 -3.03 12.94
N GLN A 118 8.72 -4.13 13.64
CA GLN A 118 7.37 -4.45 14.09
C GLN A 118 6.77 -3.40 15.02
N ARG A 119 7.56 -2.82 15.93
CA ARG A 119 7.07 -1.80 16.85
C ARG A 119 6.63 -0.54 16.11
N ILE A 120 7.40 -0.13 15.10
CA ILE A 120 7.06 1.00 14.23
C ILE A 120 5.81 0.69 13.43
N ARG A 121 5.68 -0.52 12.89
CA ARG A 121 4.48 -0.97 12.16
C ARG A 121 3.22 -0.92 13.02
N LEU A 122 3.26 -1.48 14.22
CA LEU A 122 2.10 -1.50 15.12
C LEU A 122 1.70 -0.09 15.59
N ALA A 123 2.68 0.76 15.92
CA ALA A 123 2.39 2.16 16.26
C ALA A 123 1.78 2.91 15.08
N TRP A 124 2.32 2.71 13.87
CA TRP A 124 1.80 3.28 12.63
C TRP A 124 0.34 2.87 12.38
N GLU A 125 0.05 1.57 12.39
CA GLU A 125 -1.30 1.04 12.17
C GLU A 125 -2.29 1.54 13.23
N SER A 126 -1.88 1.57 14.50
CA SER A 126 -2.71 2.10 15.60
C SER A 126 -3.02 3.60 15.45
N VAL A 127 -2.07 4.41 14.99
CA VAL A 127 -2.32 5.83 14.76
C VAL A 127 -3.22 6.03 13.53
N LEU A 128 -3.00 5.26 12.46
CA LEU A 128 -3.88 5.30 11.29
C LEU A 128 -5.33 4.99 11.66
N GLU A 129 -5.55 3.92 12.44
CA GLU A 129 -6.87 3.55 12.95
C GLU A 129 -7.48 4.66 13.83
N MET A 130 -6.71 5.22 14.77
CA MET A 130 -7.14 6.32 15.63
C MET A 130 -7.60 7.54 14.82
N LEU A 131 -6.89 7.85 13.74
CA LEU A 131 -7.18 9.01 12.88
C LEU A 131 -8.20 8.72 11.79
N GLY A 132 -8.74 7.49 11.71
CA GLY A 132 -9.63 7.07 10.63
C GLY A 132 -8.97 7.12 9.24
N LEU A 133 -7.64 6.99 9.19
CA LEU A 133 -6.85 7.02 7.97
C LEU A 133 -6.48 5.60 7.53
N GLN A 134 -6.44 5.37 6.23
CA GLN A 134 -5.88 4.17 5.62
C GLN A 134 -4.49 4.46 5.03
N GLU A 135 -3.70 3.42 4.81
CA GLU A 135 -2.38 3.58 4.18
C GLU A 135 -2.46 4.17 2.77
N GLY A 136 -3.54 3.87 2.02
CA GLY A 136 -3.85 4.50 0.74
C GLY A 136 -4.03 6.01 0.85
N ASN A 137 -4.64 6.51 1.94
CA ASN A 137 -4.80 7.95 2.15
C ASN A 137 -3.46 8.64 2.31
N VAL A 138 -2.59 8.09 3.15
CA VAL A 138 -1.24 8.65 3.36
C VAL A 138 -0.46 8.70 2.05
N LYS A 139 -0.53 7.64 1.23
CA LYS A 139 0.14 7.62 -0.08
C LYS A 139 -0.38 8.73 -1.00
N ALA A 140 -1.70 8.92 -1.09
CA ALA A 140 -2.30 9.97 -1.90
C ALA A 140 -1.89 11.38 -1.43
N LEU A 141 -1.91 11.63 -0.12
CA LEU A 141 -1.47 12.90 0.47
C LEU A 141 0.03 13.15 0.23
N CYS A 142 0.88 12.11 0.35
CA CYS A 142 2.29 12.21 0.03
C CYS A 142 2.53 12.47 -1.46
N ALA A 143 1.77 11.84 -2.37
CA ALA A 143 1.86 12.09 -3.81
C ALA A 143 1.52 13.54 -4.13
N PHE A 144 0.42 14.08 -3.59
CA PHE A 144 0.06 15.49 -3.74
C PHE A 144 1.15 16.42 -3.18
N PHE A 145 1.65 16.13 -1.97
CA PHE A 145 2.72 16.90 -1.35
C PHE A 145 3.95 16.96 -2.26
N ILE A 146 4.40 15.83 -2.78
CA ILE A 146 5.57 15.75 -3.65
C ILE A 146 5.31 16.52 -4.95
N ALA A 147 4.15 16.32 -5.58
CA ALA A 147 3.78 16.93 -6.86
C ALA A 147 3.75 18.47 -6.81
N HIS A 148 3.33 19.06 -5.68
CA HIS A 148 3.11 20.50 -5.58
C HIS A 148 4.04 21.23 -4.60
N SER A 149 4.94 20.54 -3.90
CA SER A 149 5.80 21.14 -2.87
C SER A 149 6.72 22.26 -3.35
N SER A 150 7.10 22.30 -4.63
CA SER A 150 7.93 23.37 -5.18
C SER A 150 7.19 24.69 -5.36
N ASP A 151 5.89 24.62 -5.64
CA ASP A 151 5.09 25.77 -6.08
C ASP A 151 4.04 26.20 -5.03
N ALA A 152 3.73 25.32 -4.08
CA ALA A 152 2.73 25.56 -3.07
C ALA A 152 3.25 26.43 -1.91
N CYS A 153 2.40 27.35 -1.45
CA CYS A 153 2.62 28.13 -0.22
C CYS A 153 1.77 27.56 0.92
N TYR A 154 2.39 27.37 2.08
CA TYR A 154 1.66 27.00 3.29
C TYR A 154 0.85 28.19 3.85
N TYR A 155 -0.44 27.96 4.08
CA TYR A 155 -1.38 28.88 4.70
C TYR A 155 -1.69 28.44 6.14
N PRO A 156 -1.30 29.24 7.16
CA PRO A 156 -1.71 28.98 8.53
C PRO A 156 -3.24 29.12 8.70
N ILE A 157 -3.77 28.57 9.79
CA ILE A 157 -5.22 28.45 10.04
C ILE A 157 -6.01 29.75 9.83
N ASN A 158 -5.46 30.85 10.32
CA ASN A 158 -5.99 32.21 10.26
C ASN A 158 -5.99 32.79 8.85
N GLN A 159 -5.13 32.29 7.94
CA GLN A 159 -5.18 32.65 6.52
C GLN A 159 -6.13 31.73 5.74
N ARG A 160 -6.21 30.43 6.08
CA ARG A 160 -7.09 29.48 5.41
C ARG A 160 -8.56 29.86 5.47
N GLN A 161 -9.01 30.39 6.61
CA GLN A 161 -10.39 30.86 6.82
C GLN A 161 -10.79 32.00 5.87
N ASN A 162 -9.83 32.76 5.34
CA ASN A 162 -10.12 33.85 4.40
C ASN A 162 -10.47 33.36 2.98
N TYR A 163 -10.11 32.13 2.64
CA TYR A 163 -10.26 31.60 1.28
C TYR A 163 -11.43 30.62 1.16
N SER A 164 -11.88 30.01 2.25
CA SER A 164 -13.07 29.14 2.21
C SER A 164 -13.71 28.97 3.59
N THR A 165 -15.02 29.22 3.67
CA THR A 165 -15.86 28.85 4.81
C THR A 165 -16.17 27.35 4.82
N ASN A 166 -16.03 26.64 3.69
CA ASN A 166 -16.31 25.21 3.57
C ASN A 166 -15.36 24.53 2.58
N ILE A 167 -14.16 24.17 3.05
CA ILE A 167 -13.13 23.50 2.25
C ILE A 167 -13.59 22.15 1.69
N SER A 168 -14.42 21.41 2.43
CA SER A 168 -14.96 20.12 2.01
C SER A 168 -15.78 20.22 0.72
N SER A 169 -16.57 21.29 0.57
CA SER A 169 -17.32 21.54 -0.66
C SER A 169 -16.41 21.82 -1.86
N ILE A 170 -15.30 22.52 -1.66
CA ILE A 170 -14.31 22.77 -2.71
C ILE A 170 -13.70 21.44 -3.16
N ILE A 171 -13.22 20.62 -2.21
CA ILE A 171 -12.63 19.31 -2.49
C ILE A 171 -13.58 18.44 -3.34
N MET A 172 -14.85 18.34 -2.94
CA MET A 172 -15.87 17.56 -3.66
C MET A 172 -16.11 18.05 -5.11
N LYS A 173 -15.92 19.34 -5.35
CA LYS A 173 -16.16 19.95 -6.67
C LYS A 173 -14.96 19.76 -7.61
N VAL A 174 -13.76 20.01 -7.10
CA VAL A 174 -12.56 20.22 -7.93
C VAL A 174 -11.70 18.97 -8.06
N VAL A 175 -11.69 18.10 -7.05
CA VAL A 175 -10.88 16.87 -7.07
C VAL A 175 -11.67 15.76 -7.73
N LYS A 176 -11.17 15.21 -8.85
CA LYS A 176 -11.88 14.17 -9.62
C LYS A 176 -11.52 12.76 -9.18
N ASN A 177 -10.26 12.50 -8.87
CA ASN A 177 -9.84 11.20 -8.36
C ASN A 177 -10.46 10.93 -6.98
N GLN A 178 -11.19 9.82 -6.87
CA GLN A 178 -11.95 9.48 -5.67
C GLN A 178 -11.06 9.23 -4.46
N LEU A 179 -9.92 8.56 -4.66
CA LEU A 179 -8.99 8.27 -3.59
C LEU A 179 -8.35 9.57 -3.06
N LEU A 180 -7.92 10.47 -3.93
CA LEU A 180 -7.39 11.77 -3.54
C LEU A 180 -8.46 12.63 -2.85
N GLN A 181 -9.68 12.65 -3.38
CA GLN A 181 -10.80 13.38 -2.80
C GLN A 181 -11.10 12.90 -1.38
N HIS A 182 -11.26 11.59 -1.18
CA HIS A 182 -11.47 11.01 0.15
C HIS A 182 -10.30 11.33 1.08
N SER A 183 -9.06 11.19 0.60
CA SER A 183 -7.87 11.45 1.40
C SER A 183 -7.78 12.90 1.88
N LEU A 184 -8.12 13.87 1.02
CA LEU A 184 -8.16 15.28 1.38
C LEU A 184 -9.29 15.59 2.37
N LEU A 185 -10.46 14.96 2.23
CA LEU A 185 -11.54 15.10 3.21
C LEU A 185 -11.13 14.53 4.58
N SER A 186 -10.46 13.37 4.60
CA SER A 186 -9.91 12.82 5.85
C SER A 186 -8.85 13.74 6.45
N ALA A 187 -7.99 14.36 5.63
CA ALA A 187 -7.01 15.34 6.10
C ALA A 187 -7.67 16.55 6.75
N VAL A 188 -8.72 17.11 6.13
CA VAL A 188 -9.52 18.20 6.73
C VAL A 188 -10.12 17.76 8.06
N HIS A 189 -10.72 16.58 8.12
CA HIS A 189 -11.30 16.05 9.36
C HIS A 189 -10.25 15.94 10.47
N VAL A 190 -9.09 15.35 10.19
CA VAL A 190 -7.97 15.23 11.14
C VAL A 190 -7.50 16.60 11.64
N VAL A 191 -7.41 17.60 10.77
CA VAL A 191 -6.89 18.92 11.16
C VAL A 191 -7.91 19.74 11.95
N GLU A 192 -9.19 19.68 11.56
CA GLU A 192 -10.25 20.45 12.22
C GLU A 192 -10.72 19.80 13.53
N HIS A 193 -10.71 18.46 13.61
CA HIS A 193 -11.23 17.71 14.75
C HIS A 193 -10.14 17.07 15.62
N GLY A 194 -8.94 16.82 15.08
CA GLY A 194 -7.80 16.28 15.85
C GLY A 194 -7.33 17.23 16.95
N LYS A 195 -7.34 18.54 16.70
CA LYS A 195 -7.00 19.55 17.73
C LYS A 195 -8.01 19.63 18.88
N ALA A 196 -9.27 19.24 18.63
CA ALA A 196 -10.27 19.13 19.68
C ALA A 196 -10.01 17.93 20.61
N TRP A 197 -9.35 16.88 20.12
CA TRP A 197 -8.96 15.72 20.92
C TRP A 197 -7.76 16.00 21.83
N GLU A 198 -6.76 16.74 21.34
CA GLU A 198 -5.63 17.23 22.17
C GLU A 198 -6.13 18.08 23.36
N ALA A 199 -7.07 19.00 23.12
CA ALA A 199 -7.69 19.81 24.17
C ALA A 199 -8.51 18.97 25.19
N PHE A 200 -9.08 17.85 24.76
CA PHE A 200 -9.86 16.95 25.62
C PHE A 200 -8.96 16.04 26.48
N LEU A 201 -7.77 15.68 25.98
CA LEU A 201 -6.76 14.93 26.73
C LEU A 201 -6.09 15.80 27.81
N ASP A 202 -5.82 17.07 27.52
CA ASP A 202 -5.26 18.01 28.49
C ASP A 202 -6.23 18.31 29.65
N GLN A 203 -7.55 18.28 29.42
CA GLN A 203 -8.56 18.46 30.48
C GLN A 203 -8.75 17.22 31.37
N LYS A 204 -8.35 16.03 30.90
CA LYS A 204 -8.45 14.78 31.67
C LYS A 204 -7.20 14.49 32.51
N ALA A 205 -6.14 15.26 32.29
CA ALA A 205 -4.87 15.20 33.03
C ALA A 205 -4.78 16.22 34.18
N LEU A 206 -5.87 16.93 34.48
CA LEU A 206 -6.03 17.91 35.56
C LEU A 206 -6.97 17.42 36.66
#